data_AF-A0AAV9Z429-F1
#
_entry.id   AF-A0AAV9Z429-F1
#
_cell.length_a   1.000
_cell.length_b   1.000
_cell.length_c   1.000
_cell.angle_alpha   90.00
_cell.angle_beta   90.00
_cell.angle_gamma   90.00
#
_symmetry.space_group_name_H-M   'P 1'
#
loop_
_entity.id
_entity.type
_entity.pdbx_description
1 polymer ?
#
loop_
_entity_poly.entity_id
_entity_poly.type
_entity_poly.pdbx_seq_one_letter_code
_entity_poly.pdbx_strand_id
1 'polypeptide(L)'
;MYCRQIQSADEVLSHLRFQCAAAAPPPQVEQMRQLFELRFTRYLTGVGHPQYFHDQGLVSSLEENAAAHTSPFFRLQLLLVAALESSSLPVNDNCQTELVLISQQVAENPEPLHFHTCTGGVDVRINAKFLDLLIKSPQGEAASEFDTWVHAQLYKADSTYNRI
;
A
#
# COMPACT_ATOMS: atom_id res chain seq x y z
N MET A 1 22.70 -3.05 4.04
CA MET A 1 21.63 -3.71 4.83
C MET A 1 21.45 -5.10 4.24
N TYR A 2 21.42 -6.16 5.05
CA TYR A 2 21.17 -7.51 4.53
C TYR A 2 19.65 -7.69 4.36
N CYS A 3 19.22 -8.19 3.20
CA CYS A 3 17.81 -8.44 2.89
C CYS A 3 17.57 -9.93 2.65
N ARG A 4 16.34 -10.38 2.91
CA ARG A 4 15.88 -11.75 2.69
C ARG A 4 14.62 -11.77 1.83
N GLN A 5 14.46 -12.85 1.07
CA GLN A 5 13.28 -13.07 0.26
C GLN A 5 12.03 -13.24 1.15
N ILE A 6 10.90 -12.76 0.64
CA ILE A 6 9.58 -12.92 1.29
C ILE A 6 9.19 -14.39 1.21
N GLN A 7 8.85 -14.99 2.35
CA GLN A 7 8.37 -16.38 2.40
C GLN A 7 6.85 -16.45 2.64
N SER A 8 6.28 -15.43 3.28
CA SER A 8 4.84 -15.33 3.50
C SER A 8 4.37 -13.88 3.57
N ALA A 9 3.06 -13.67 3.39
CA ALA A 9 2.46 -12.35 3.58
C ALA A 9 2.58 -11.88 5.03
N ASP A 10 2.40 -12.79 5.99
CA ASP A 10 2.45 -12.49 7.43
C ASP A 10 3.78 -11.89 7.85
N GLU A 11 4.90 -12.31 7.23
CA GLU A 11 6.20 -11.70 7.47
C GLU A 11 6.17 -10.20 7.16
N VAL A 12 5.78 -9.83 5.94
CA VAL A 12 5.74 -8.42 5.52
C VAL A 12 4.76 -7.64 6.37
N LEU A 13 3.57 -8.19 6.64
CA LEU A 13 2.55 -7.55 7.45
C LEU A 13 3.04 -7.31 8.89
N SER A 14 3.83 -8.22 9.46
CA SER A 14 4.40 -8.06 10.80
C SER A 14 5.42 -6.91 10.89
N HIS A 15 6.05 -6.54 9.77
CA HIS A 15 6.93 -5.38 9.64
C HIS A 15 6.18 -4.06 9.50
N LEU A 16 4.87 -4.07 9.23
CA LEU A 16 4.09 -2.83 9.11
C LEU A 16 3.64 -2.33 10.48
N ARG A 17 3.68 -1.01 10.66
CA ARG A 17 3.11 -0.33 11.83
C ARG A 17 2.20 0.79 11.38
N PHE A 18 0.94 0.71 11.77
CA PHE A 18 -0.05 1.73 11.49
C PHE A 18 -0.22 2.60 12.73
N GLN A 19 0.07 3.90 12.61
CA GLN A 19 0.00 4.83 13.73
C GLN A 19 -0.65 6.15 13.33
N CYS A 20 -1.29 6.81 14.29
CA CYS A 20 -1.74 8.20 14.11
C CYS A 20 -0.59 9.15 14.43
N ALA A 21 -0.48 10.26 13.71
CA ALA A 21 0.54 11.27 13.99
C ALA A 21 0.41 11.91 15.39
N ALA A 22 -0.82 11.99 15.91
CA ALA A 22 -1.08 12.44 17.27
C ALA A 22 -1.07 11.24 18.24
N ALA A 23 -0.39 11.37 19.38
CA ALA A 23 -0.34 10.33 20.42
C ALA A 23 -1.72 10.02 21.05
N ALA A 24 -2.62 11.01 21.08
CA ALA A 24 -4.00 10.87 21.52
C ALA A 24 -4.94 11.39 20.41
N PRO A 25 -5.14 10.62 19.33
CA PRO A 25 -5.96 11.05 18.21
C PRO A 25 -7.44 11.10 18.61
N PRO A 26 -8.25 11.99 17.99
CA PRO A 26 -9.70 11.92 18.13
C PRO A 26 -10.23 10.53 17.74
N PRO A 27 -11.31 10.02 18.39
CA PRO A 27 -11.83 8.67 18.12
C PRO A 27 -12.11 8.39 16.64
N GLN A 28 -12.57 9.40 15.90
CA GLN A 28 -12.83 9.29 14.46
C GLN A 28 -11.55 9.00 13.67
N VAL A 29 -10.43 9.66 14.01
CA VAL A 29 -9.14 9.45 13.33
C VAL A 29 -8.61 8.04 13.62
N GLU A 30 -8.76 7.56 14.85
CA GLU A 30 -8.39 6.19 15.21
C GLU A 30 -9.25 5.13 14.49
N GLN A 31 -10.55 5.36 14.37
CA GLN A 31 -11.44 4.50 13.57
C GLN A 31 -11.03 4.48 12.09
N MET A 32 -10.67 5.63 11.53
CA MET A 32 -10.16 5.71 10.16
C MET A 32 -8.84 4.95 10.00
N ARG A 33 -7.97 5.00 11.00
CA ARG A 33 -6.73 4.22 11.02
C ARG A 33 -6.99 2.73 10.99
N GLN A 34 -7.88 2.24 11.83
CA GLN A 34 -8.28 0.83 11.87
C GLN A 34 -8.91 0.39 10.54
N LEU A 35 -9.76 1.22 9.96
CA LEU A 35 -10.39 0.90 8.67
C LEU A 35 -9.37 0.89 7.53
N PHE A 36 -8.44 1.86 7.51
CA PHE A 36 -7.33 1.88 6.56
C PHE A 36 -6.47 0.64 6.69
N GLU A 37 -6.02 0.29 7.90
CA GLU A 37 -5.23 -0.91 8.16
C GLU A 37 -5.93 -2.18 7.64
N LEU A 38 -7.20 -2.36 7.97
CA LEU A 38 -8.00 -3.50 7.49
C LEU A 38 -8.04 -3.56 5.95
N ARG A 39 -8.31 -2.43 5.30
CA ARG A 39 -8.43 -2.34 3.83
C ARG A 39 -7.07 -2.53 3.15
N PHE A 40 -6.02 -1.93 3.69
CA PHE A 40 -4.67 -2.01 3.16
C PHE A 40 -4.11 -3.42 3.28
N THR A 41 -4.28 -4.08 4.43
CA THR A 41 -3.90 -5.49 4.62
C THR A 41 -4.65 -6.42 3.66
N ARG A 42 -5.97 -6.22 3.47
CA ARG A 42 -6.74 -6.95 2.46
C ARG A 42 -6.18 -6.73 1.05
N TYR A 43 -5.86 -5.49 0.70
CA TYR A 43 -5.28 -5.18 -0.60
C TYR A 43 -3.94 -5.91 -0.80
N LEU A 44 -3.04 -5.84 0.19
CA LEU A 44 -1.70 -6.42 0.12
C LEU A 44 -1.69 -7.95 0.02
N THR A 45 -2.66 -8.61 0.65
CA THR A 45 -2.81 -10.07 0.62
C THR A 45 -3.51 -10.59 -0.63
N GLY A 46 -3.99 -9.69 -1.50
CA GLY A 46 -4.54 -10.06 -2.80
C GLY A 46 -3.46 -10.47 -3.80
N VAL A 47 -3.87 -11.23 -4.81
CA VAL A 47 -2.97 -11.79 -5.84
C VAL A 47 -2.83 -10.81 -7.01
N GLY A 48 -1.60 -10.69 -7.55
CA GLY A 48 -1.34 -9.99 -8.81
C GLY A 48 -1.83 -8.54 -8.86
N HIS A 49 -2.29 -8.10 -10.04
CA HIS A 49 -2.88 -6.77 -10.21
C HIS A 49 -4.39 -6.79 -9.87
N PRO A 50 -4.97 -5.68 -9.42
CA PRO A 50 -6.42 -5.52 -9.39
C PRO A 50 -7.02 -5.66 -10.78
N GLN A 51 -8.17 -6.34 -10.89
CA GLN A 51 -8.85 -6.62 -12.17
C GLN A 51 -9.00 -5.39 -13.07
N TYR A 52 -9.30 -4.22 -12.49
CA TYR A 52 -9.41 -2.95 -13.22
C TYR A 52 -8.19 -2.63 -14.10
N PHE A 53 -6.97 -2.94 -13.65
CA PHE A 53 -5.76 -2.67 -14.43
C PHE A 53 -5.64 -3.55 -15.67
N HIS A 54 -6.17 -4.78 -15.59
CA HIS A 54 -6.26 -5.67 -16.75
C HIS A 54 -7.30 -5.19 -17.74
N ASP A 55 -8.51 -4.90 -17.25
CA ASP A 55 -9.63 -4.50 -18.10
C ASP A 55 -9.34 -3.19 -18.87
N GLN A 56 -8.47 -2.34 -18.31
CA GLN A 56 -8.04 -1.08 -18.93
C GLN A 56 -6.73 -1.20 -19.74
N GLY A 57 -6.12 -2.38 -19.83
CA GLY A 57 -4.83 -2.57 -20.52
C GLY A 57 -3.69 -1.74 -19.94
N LEU A 58 -3.72 -1.50 -18.62
CA LEU A 58 -2.73 -0.69 -17.90
C LEU A 58 -1.53 -1.52 -17.41
N VAL A 59 -1.54 -2.83 -17.64
CA VAL A 59 -0.42 -3.72 -17.34
C VAL A 59 0.37 -3.96 -18.61
N SER A 60 1.69 -3.96 -18.53
CA SER A 60 2.53 -4.24 -19.70
C SER A 60 2.41 -5.70 -20.13
N SER A 61 2.55 -5.96 -21.44
CA SER A 61 2.52 -7.32 -21.99
C SER A 61 3.65 -8.22 -21.45
N LEU A 62 4.75 -7.63 -20.97
CA LEU A 62 5.84 -8.37 -20.32
C LEU A 62 5.43 -8.84 -18.92
N GLU A 63 4.75 -7.97 -18.16
CA GLU A 63 4.22 -8.31 -16.85
C GLU A 63 3.07 -9.31 -16.96
N GLU A 64 2.16 -9.16 -17.94
CA GLU A 64 1.12 -10.16 -18.35
C GLU A 64 1.65 -11.57 -18.52
N ASN A 65 2.87 -11.71 -19.05
CA ASN A 65 3.50 -13.00 -19.24
C ASN A 65 4.38 -13.45 -18.06
N ALA A 66 4.60 -12.58 -17.07
CA ALA A 66 5.41 -12.88 -15.90
C ALA A 66 4.57 -13.51 -14.77
N ALA A 67 5.25 -14.26 -13.89
CA ALA A 67 4.67 -14.84 -12.67
C ALA A 67 4.05 -13.80 -11.70
N ALA A 68 4.25 -12.50 -11.96
CA ALA A 68 3.68 -11.39 -11.21
C ALA A 68 2.15 -11.44 -11.12
N HIS A 69 1.46 -11.90 -12.18
CA HIS A 69 -0.01 -11.96 -12.21
C HIS A 69 -0.64 -12.94 -11.25
N THR A 70 0.02 -14.07 -11.03
CA THR A 70 -0.44 -15.10 -10.12
C THR A 70 0.32 -15.08 -8.81
N SER A 71 1.23 -14.11 -8.62
CA SER A 71 2.07 -14.04 -7.44
C SER A 71 1.27 -13.47 -6.26
N PRO A 72 1.19 -14.21 -5.14
CA PRO A 72 0.63 -13.69 -3.90
C PRO A 72 1.54 -12.63 -3.24
N PHE A 73 2.77 -12.48 -3.73
CA PHE A 73 3.75 -11.55 -3.16
C PHE A 73 3.91 -10.26 -3.97
N PHE A 74 3.29 -10.16 -5.15
CA PHE A 74 3.53 -9.02 -6.05
C PHE A 74 3.20 -7.67 -5.39
N ARG A 75 2.03 -7.54 -4.78
CA ARG A 75 1.61 -6.29 -4.12
C ARG A 75 2.48 -5.95 -2.91
N LEU A 76 2.92 -6.98 -2.19
CA LEU A 76 3.86 -6.83 -1.07
C LEU A 76 5.22 -6.35 -1.56
N GLN A 77 5.72 -6.90 -2.67
CA GLN A 77 6.97 -6.46 -3.29
C GLN A 77 6.87 -5.01 -3.77
N LEU A 78 5.75 -4.61 -4.39
CA LEU A 78 5.51 -3.21 -4.77
C LEU A 78 5.56 -2.27 -3.55
N LEU A 79 4.98 -2.68 -2.41
CA LEU A 79 5.08 -1.91 -1.18
C LEU A 79 6.52 -1.77 -0.70
N LEU A 80 7.27 -2.86 -0.64
CA LEU A 80 8.65 -2.83 -0.17
C LEU A 80 9.54 -2.00 -1.10
N VAL A 81 9.33 -2.07 -2.41
CA VAL A 81 10.07 -1.21 -3.35
C VAL A 81 9.72 0.25 -3.13
N ALA A 82 8.43 0.57 -3.00
CA ALA A 82 7.99 1.95 -2.75
C ALA A 82 8.50 2.51 -1.42
N ALA A 83 8.55 1.70 -0.37
CA ALA A 83 8.87 2.15 0.99
C ALA A 83 10.35 1.98 1.39
N LEU A 84 11.08 1.05 0.77
CA LEU A 84 12.43 0.64 1.17
C LEU A 84 13.41 0.53 -0.01
N GLU A 85 12.98 0.81 -1.25
CA GLU A 85 13.77 0.62 -2.48
C GLU A 85 14.28 -0.83 -2.65
N SER A 86 13.56 -1.80 -2.10
CA SER A 86 13.92 -3.22 -2.18
C SER A 86 12.68 -4.09 -2.30
N SER A 87 12.72 -5.13 -3.13
CA SER A 87 11.66 -6.14 -3.21
C SER A 87 11.77 -7.22 -2.12
N SER A 88 12.69 -7.04 -1.17
CA SER A 88 13.04 -8.01 -0.13
C SER A 88 12.95 -7.35 1.25
N LEU A 89 12.66 -8.14 2.28
CA LEU A 89 12.59 -7.64 3.65
C LEU A 89 13.99 -7.47 4.25
N PRO A 90 14.22 -6.45 5.09
CA PRO A 90 15.43 -6.38 5.88
C PRO A 90 15.51 -7.57 6.86
N VAL A 91 16.72 -8.11 7.05
CA VAL A 91 16.96 -9.22 8.01
C VAL A 91 16.80 -8.78 9.47
N ASN A 92 16.88 -7.48 9.73
CA ASN A 92 16.72 -6.93 11.07
C ASN A 92 15.23 -6.66 11.35
N ASP A 93 14.64 -7.46 12.23
CA ASP A 93 13.22 -7.35 12.64
C ASP A 93 12.88 -6.01 13.35
N ASN A 94 13.90 -5.25 13.79
CA ASN A 94 13.71 -3.91 14.35
C ASN A 94 13.47 -2.84 13.27
N CYS A 95 13.69 -3.15 11.99
CA CYS A 95 13.38 -2.26 10.89
C CYS A 95 11.93 -2.47 10.47
N GLN A 96 11.07 -1.55 10.88
CA GLN A 96 9.63 -1.57 10.59
C GLN A 96 9.30 -0.49 9.57
N THR A 97 8.31 -0.76 8.73
CA THR A 97 7.75 0.23 7.82
C THR A 97 6.59 0.93 8.52
N GLU A 98 6.73 2.22 8.78
CA GLU A 98 5.73 2.99 9.51
C GLU A 98 4.75 3.67 8.55
N LEU A 99 3.46 3.41 8.71
CA LEU A 99 2.38 4.10 8.03
C LEU A 99 1.76 5.09 9.01
N VAL A 100 2.02 6.38 8.79
CA VAL A 100 1.62 7.46 9.69
C VAL A 100 0.41 8.19 9.12
N LEU A 101 -0.68 8.12 9.85
CA LEU A 101 -1.95 8.71 9.47
C LEU A 101 -2.04 10.15 9.98
N ILE A 102 -2.16 11.08 9.05
CA ILE A 102 -2.15 12.53 9.28
C ILE A 102 -3.52 13.08 8.89
N SER A 103 -4.27 13.59 9.85
CA SER A 103 -5.56 14.24 9.57
C SER A 103 -5.35 15.58 8.88
N GLN A 104 -6.06 15.80 7.78
CA GLN A 104 -6.11 17.07 7.06
C GLN A 104 -7.55 17.49 6.77
N GLN A 105 -7.82 18.78 6.89
CA GLN A 105 -9.18 19.30 6.80
C GLN A 105 -9.60 19.72 5.38
N VAL A 106 -8.66 19.98 4.47
CA VAL A 106 -8.96 20.71 3.24
C VAL A 106 -8.26 20.06 2.04
N ALA A 107 -8.88 19.05 1.46
CA ALA A 107 -8.47 18.51 0.16
C ALA A 107 -9.69 17.98 -0.60
N GLU A 108 -9.76 18.30 -1.88
CA GLU A 108 -10.88 17.95 -2.76
C GLU A 108 -10.83 16.51 -3.27
N ASN A 109 -9.70 15.83 -3.10
CA ASN A 109 -9.45 14.46 -3.52
C ASN A 109 -8.62 13.71 -2.46
N PRO A 110 -8.63 12.37 -2.42
CA PRO A 110 -7.67 11.58 -1.65
C PRO A 110 -6.24 11.99 -2.01
N GLU A 111 -5.45 12.40 -1.02
CA GLU A 111 -4.04 12.76 -1.26
C GLU A 111 -3.21 11.50 -1.52
N PRO A 112 -2.23 11.54 -2.45
CA PRO A 112 -1.29 10.44 -2.67
C PRO A 112 -0.56 10.00 -1.40
N LEU A 113 -0.17 8.71 -1.37
CA LEU A 113 0.78 8.22 -0.38
C LEU A 113 2.13 8.90 -0.57
N HIS A 114 2.77 9.32 0.52
CA HIS A 114 4.09 9.92 0.48
C HIS A 114 5.11 8.98 1.13
N PHE A 115 6.02 8.45 0.32
CA PHE A 115 7.01 7.46 0.75
C PHE A 115 8.32 8.13 1.17
N HIS A 116 8.84 7.72 2.32
CA HIS A 116 10.10 8.16 2.88
C HIS A 116 11.08 6.98 2.87
N THR A 117 11.68 6.71 1.72
CA THR A 117 12.52 5.51 1.51
C THR A 117 13.70 5.41 2.47
N CYS A 118 14.32 6.54 2.81
CA CYS A 118 15.43 6.61 3.76
C CYS A 118 15.07 6.19 5.20
N THR A 119 13.81 6.38 5.60
CA THR A 119 13.33 6.07 6.96
C THR A 119 12.36 4.90 7.00
N GLY A 120 11.99 4.33 5.85
CA GLY A 120 10.97 3.29 5.76
C GLY A 120 9.58 3.79 6.17
N GLY A 121 9.27 5.06 5.96
CA GLY A 121 8.01 5.68 6.36
C GLY A 121 7.04 5.88 5.20
N VAL A 122 5.75 5.93 5.49
CA VAL A 122 4.69 6.32 4.56
C VAL A 122 3.73 7.26 5.26
N ASP A 123 3.59 8.49 4.76
CA ASP A 123 2.52 9.38 5.24
C ASP A 123 1.22 9.08 4.49
N VAL A 124 0.16 8.89 5.26
CA VAL A 124 -1.20 8.67 4.79
C VAL A 124 -2.04 9.86 5.24
N ARG A 125 -2.34 10.76 4.31
CA ARG A 125 -3.13 11.95 4.59
C ARG A 125 -4.61 11.66 4.46
N ILE A 126 -5.31 11.82 5.57
CA ILE A 126 -6.73 11.54 5.67
C ILE A 126 -7.52 12.82 5.50
N ASN A 127 -8.45 12.81 4.55
CA ASN A 127 -9.47 13.83 4.37
C ASN A 127 -10.86 13.18 4.17
N ALA A 128 -11.90 13.99 4.01
CA ALA A 128 -13.27 13.49 3.83
C ALA A 128 -13.42 12.57 2.60
N LYS A 129 -12.70 12.83 1.51
CA LYS A 129 -12.76 11.98 0.31
C LYS A 129 -12.01 10.67 0.46
N PHE A 130 -10.94 10.67 1.24
CA PHE A 130 -10.27 9.44 1.65
C PHE A 130 -11.20 8.56 2.49
N LEU A 131 -12.04 9.16 3.34
CA LEU A 131 -13.07 8.42 4.07
C LEU A 131 -14.08 7.76 3.15
N ASP A 132 -14.60 8.50 2.17
CA ASP A 132 -15.54 7.96 1.17
C ASP A 132 -14.93 6.74 0.47
N LEU A 133 -13.63 6.79 0.15
CA LEU A 133 -12.87 5.71 -0.47
C LEU A 133 -12.76 4.47 0.45
N LEU A 134 -12.55 4.66 1.76
CA LEU A 134 -12.40 3.58 2.75
C LEU A 134 -13.71 2.85 3.08
N ILE A 135 -14.82 3.61 3.16
CA ILE A 135 -16.12 3.08 3.57
C ILE A 135 -16.77 2.26 2.46
N LYS A 136 -16.56 2.63 1.20
CA LYS A 136 -17.04 1.87 0.04
C LYS A 136 -16.45 0.45 0.06
N SER A 137 -17.28 -0.50 0.48
CA SER A 137 -16.89 -1.90 0.53
C SER A 137 -16.82 -2.49 -0.88
N PRO A 138 -15.86 -3.39 -1.16
CA PRO A 138 -15.90 -4.20 -2.37
C PRO A 138 -17.22 -4.99 -2.39
N GLN A 139 -17.87 -5.05 -3.55
CA GLN A 139 -18.97 -5.97 -3.76
C GLN A 139 -18.38 -7.32 -4.20
N GLY A 140 -18.35 -8.29 -3.29
CA GLY A 140 -17.78 -9.62 -3.54
C GLY A 140 -16.25 -9.60 -3.66
N GLU A 141 -15.71 -10.38 -4.62
CA GLU A 141 -14.27 -10.56 -4.82
C GLU A 141 -13.64 -9.49 -5.72
N ALA A 142 -14.43 -8.57 -6.27
CA ALA A 142 -13.93 -7.51 -7.14
C ALA A 142 -13.03 -6.51 -6.37
N ALA A 143 -12.03 -5.97 -7.08
CA ALA A 143 -11.22 -4.88 -6.56
C ALA A 143 -12.09 -3.65 -6.25
N SER A 144 -11.89 -3.05 -5.08
CA SER A 144 -12.57 -1.80 -4.72
C SER A 144 -11.90 -0.58 -5.35
N GLU A 145 -12.59 0.56 -5.29
CA GLU A 145 -11.97 1.85 -5.63
C GLU A 145 -10.71 2.10 -4.79
N PHE A 146 -10.72 1.71 -3.51
CA PHE A 146 -9.55 1.79 -2.63
C PHE A 146 -8.39 0.92 -3.14
N ASP A 147 -8.66 -0.34 -3.52
CA ASP A 147 -7.60 -1.23 -4.01
C ASP A 147 -6.95 -0.67 -5.27
N THR A 148 -7.78 -0.16 -6.18
CA THR A 148 -7.33 0.47 -7.43
C THR A 148 -6.49 1.70 -7.14
N TRP A 149 -6.93 2.54 -6.19
CA TRP A 149 -6.21 3.73 -5.78
C TRP A 149 -4.85 3.40 -5.16
N VAL A 150 -4.78 2.44 -4.22
CA VAL A 150 -3.53 2.01 -3.58
C VAL A 150 -2.58 1.43 -4.62
N HIS A 151 -3.08 0.52 -5.47
CA HIS A 151 -2.27 -0.10 -6.51
C HIS A 151 -1.64 0.93 -7.43
N ALA A 152 -2.41 1.94 -7.84
CA ALA A 152 -1.89 3.04 -8.64
C ALA A 152 -0.77 3.81 -7.93
N GLN A 153 -0.83 4.00 -6.61
CA GLN A 153 0.23 4.69 -5.87
C GLN A 153 1.51 3.85 -5.82
N LEU A 154 1.40 2.56 -5.45
CA LEU A 154 2.56 1.67 -5.32
C LEU A 154 3.21 1.38 -6.66
N TYR A 155 2.40 1.12 -7.68
CA TYR A 155 2.88 0.86 -9.03
C TYR A 155 3.57 2.10 -9.64
N LYS A 156 3.04 3.30 -9.38
CA LYS A 156 3.71 4.54 -9.80
C LYS A 156 5.05 4.74 -9.10
N ALA A 157 5.11 4.50 -7.79
CA ALA A 157 6.33 4.65 -7.00
C ALA A 157 7.47 3.77 -7.54
N ASP A 158 7.17 2.52 -7.91
CA ASP A 158 8.11 1.63 -8.60
C ASP A 158 8.51 2.16 -9.99
N SER A 159 7.54 2.60 -10.79
CA SER A 159 7.78 3.08 -12.17
C SER A 159 8.61 4.37 -12.26
N THR A 160 8.65 5.20 -11.20
CA THR A 160 9.47 6.42 -11.17
C THR A 160 10.97 6.14 -11.18
N TYR A 161 11.41 4.94 -10.79
CA TYR A 161 12.82 4.54 -10.82
C TYR A 161 13.25 3.91 -12.15
N ASN A 162 12.30 3.47 -13.00
CA ASN A 162 12.58 2.83 -14.30
C ASN A 162 12.51 3.79 -15.49
N ARG A 163 12.65 5.11 -15.27
CA ARG A 163 12.85 6.08 -16.36
C ARG A 163 14.33 6.43 -16.49
N ILE A 164 15.06 5.59 -17.21
CA ILE A 164 16.30 5.96 -17.92
C ILE A 164 16.01 5.81 -19.41
#